data_AF-A0A3A8QP32-F1
#
_entry.id   AF-A0A3A8QP32-F1
#
_cell.length_a   1.000
_cell.length_b   1.000
_cell.length_c   1.000
_cell.angle_alpha   90.00
_cell.angle_beta   90.00
_cell.angle_gamma   90.00
#
_symmetry.space_group_name_H-M   'P 1'
#
loop_
_entity.id
_entity.type
_entity.pdbx_description
1 polymer ?
#
loop_
_entity_poly.entity_id
_entity_poly.type
_entity_poly.pdbx_seq_one_letter_code
_entity_poly.pdbx_strand_id
1 'polypeptide(L)'
;MGNHLSGAGKLKARLKRDRDYRNKGYKHIKGNGGRKIVYADLEVIQNVLQTRGTRARDKGVKAGSRLHARRYTFTYGSNFQIGQSPYVNQGHHLLPEEAFSYFDSNQLRMLQGVDYNINNGENIIFLPARQRDSEFHQLPFHQGRHPAYTEQVDADMDGVRDDLDKALNRDKKHKEWNPPEDLKAKLMNLQKEYWNMLVAAGPISINTFVKPAPKKKGLTKSKKS
;
A
#
# COMPACT_ATOMS: atom_id res chain seq x y z
N MET A 1 -24.46 17.52 -19.18
CA MET A 1 -23.26 18.30 -19.55
C MET A 1 -22.05 17.45 -19.18
N GLY A 2 -21.16 16.96 -20.04
CA GLY A 2 -21.17 16.73 -21.49
C GLY A 2 -20.28 15.50 -21.73
N ASN A 3 -20.78 14.51 -22.49
CA ASN A 3 -20.04 13.30 -22.85
C ASN A 3 -19.04 13.62 -23.96
N HIS A 4 -17.87 14.17 -23.61
CA HIS A 4 -16.91 14.70 -24.59
C HIS A 4 -15.70 13.80 -24.90
N LEU A 5 -15.57 12.64 -24.27
CA LEU A 5 -14.49 11.66 -24.55
C LEU A 5 -15.00 10.44 -25.33
N SER A 6 -15.72 10.67 -26.44
CA SER A 6 -16.34 9.62 -27.27
C SER A 6 -15.34 8.74 -28.04
N GLY A 7 -14.09 9.20 -28.21
CA GLY A 7 -12.99 8.45 -28.85
C GLY A 7 -12.07 7.73 -27.88
N ALA A 8 -12.42 7.66 -26.59
CA ALA A 8 -11.44 7.28 -25.60
C ALA A 8 -11.02 5.81 -25.72
N GLY A 9 -9.70 5.61 -25.78
CA GLY A 9 -9.05 4.33 -25.92
C GLY A 9 -9.49 3.29 -24.88
N LYS A 10 -9.02 2.05 -25.05
CA LYS A 10 -9.39 0.92 -24.19
C LYS A 10 -9.22 1.27 -22.70
N LEU A 11 -10.21 0.91 -21.89
CA LEU A 11 -10.14 1.06 -20.43
C LEU A 11 -9.18 0.03 -19.84
N LYS A 12 -7.97 0.49 -19.51
CA LYS A 12 -6.90 -0.33 -18.96
C LYS A 12 -6.92 -0.35 -17.44
N ALA A 13 -7.25 0.78 -16.81
CA ALA A 13 -7.16 0.89 -15.37
C ALA A 13 -8.16 -0.03 -14.66
N ARG A 14 -7.80 -0.40 -13.44
CA ARG A 14 -8.69 -1.07 -12.48
C ARG A 14 -8.63 -0.25 -11.19
N LEU A 15 -9.64 0.58 -10.98
CA LEU A 15 -9.68 1.56 -9.88
C LEU A 15 -10.62 1.15 -8.73
N LYS A 16 -11.26 -0.02 -8.85
CA LYS A 16 -12.16 -0.56 -7.82
C LYS A 16 -11.58 -1.82 -7.20
N ARG A 17 -11.86 -2.03 -5.92
CA ARG A 17 -11.42 -3.23 -5.21
C ARG A 17 -12.08 -4.45 -5.85
N ASP A 18 -11.26 -5.42 -6.24
CA ASP A 18 -11.74 -6.74 -6.65
C ASP A 18 -11.66 -7.76 -5.51
N ARG A 19 -12.24 -8.94 -5.69
CA ARG A 19 -12.23 -10.00 -4.65
C ARG A 19 -10.85 -10.64 -4.46
N ASP A 20 -9.95 -10.47 -5.41
CA ASP A 20 -8.65 -11.15 -5.46
C ASP A 20 -7.48 -10.28 -4.98
N TYR A 21 -7.72 -9.02 -4.63
CA TYR A 21 -6.69 -8.07 -4.18
C TYR A 21 -5.79 -8.67 -3.09
N ARG A 22 -6.40 -9.38 -2.13
CA ARG A 22 -5.70 -10.07 -1.05
C ARG A 22 -4.75 -11.14 -1.60
N ASN A 23 -5.22 -11.96 -2.53
CA ASN A 23 -4.41 -13.00 -3.16
C ASN A 23 -3.25 -12.40 -3.97
N LYS A 24 -3.48 -11.27 -4.66
CA LYS A 24 -2.45 -10.54 -5.40
C LYS A 24 -1.37 -9.98 -4.45
N GLY A 25 -1.78 -9.34 -3.36
CA GLY A 25 -0.86 -8.91 -2.30
C GLY A 25 -0.08 -10.08 -1.70
N TYR A 26 -0.76 -11.18 -1.38
CA TYR A 26 -0.13 -12.38 -0.83
C TYR A 26 0.94 -12.94 -1.76
N LYS A 27 0.62 -13.14 -3.05
CA LYS A 27 1.57 -13.65 -4.05
C LYS A 27 2.77 -12.72 -4.21
N HIS A 28 2.54 -11.41 -4.24
CA HIS A 28 3.60 -10.42 -4.39
C HIS A 28 4.57 -10.42 -3.20
N ILE A 29 4.04 -10.40 -1.97
CA ILE A 29 4.86 -10.37 -0.74
C ILE A 29 5.53 -11.72 -0.47
N LYS A 30 4.85 -12.85 -0.72
CA LYS A 30 5.45 -14.19 -0.55
C LYS A 30 6.58 -14.44 -1.55
N GLY A 31 6.42 -13.96 -2.78
CA GLY A 31 7.39 -14.07 -3.87
C GLY A 31 8.55 -13.09 -3.73
N ASN A 32 9.11 -12.69 -4.88
CA ASN A 32 10.28 -11.80 -4.96
C ASN A 32 9.91 -10.32 -5.14
N GLY A 33 8.73 -9.90 -4.68
CA GLY A 33 8.24 -8.51 -4.81
C GLY A 33 8.96 -7.47 -3.93
N GLY A 34 10.06 -7.83 -3.27
CA GLY A 34 10.84 -6.91 -2.42
C GLY A 34 10.25 -6.58 -1.04
N ARG A 35 8.99 -6.97 -0.78
CA ARG A 35 8.27 -6.65 0.47
C ARG A 35 8.34 -7.71 1.56
N LYS A 36 8.81 -8.91 1.19
CA LYS A 36 8.89 -10.08 2.09
C LYS A 36 9.70 -9.82 3.35
N ILE A 37 10.75 -9.00 3.25
CA ILE A 37 11.72 -8.77 4.32
C ILE A 37 11.06 -8.22 5.60
N VAL A 38 10.07 -7.34 5.45
CA VAL A 38 9.29 -6.77 6.56
C VAL A 38 8.56 -7.86 7.36
N TYR A 39 8.08 -8.91 6.69
CA TYR A 39 7.34 -10.00 7.33
C TYR A 39 8.20 -11.22 7.69
N ALA A 40 9.50 -11.16 7.41
CA ALA A 40 10.42 -12.28 7.56
C ALA A 40 11.55 -11.99 8.56
N ASP A 41 11.45 -10.89 9.32
CA ASP A 41 12.37 -10.57 10.40
C ASP A 41 12.19 -11.54 11.57
N LEU A 42 12.93 -12.65 11.52
CA LEU A 42 12.84 -13.70 12.53
C LEU A 42 13.34 -13.25 13.90
N GLU A 43 14.23 -12.25 13.96
CA GLU A 43 14.77 -11.76 15.23
C GLU A 43 13.70 -10.97 15.99
N VAL A 44 13.07 -10.01 15.31
CA VAL A 44 11.92 -9.26 15.85
C VAL A 44 10.82 -10.21 16.30
N ILE A 45 10.38 -11.13 15.43
CA ILE A 45 9.31 -12.08 15.75
C ILE A 45 9.71 -12.93 16.97
N GLN A 46 10.94 -13.46 16.99
CA GLN A 46 11.43 -14.30 18.07
C GLN A 46 11.44 -13.55 19.41
N ASN A 47 11.91 -12.31 19.42
CA ASN A 47 11.94 -11.48 20.62
C ASN A 47 10.53 -11.23 21.18
N VAL A 48 9.56 -10.94 20.32
CA VAL A 48 8.16 -10.78 20.73
C VAL A 48 7.60 -12.08 21.32
N LEU A 49 7.89 -13.23 20.71
CA LEU A 49 7.46 -14.54 21.23
C LEU A 49 8.04 -14.83 22.61
N GLN A 50 9.33 -14.53 22.81
CA GLN A 50 10.04 -14.74 24.07
C GLN A 50 9.53 -13.80 25.17
N THR A 51 9.47 -12.50 24.88
CA THR A 51 9.01 -11.46 25.81
C THR A 51 7.62 -11.75 26.33
N ARG A 52 6.74 -12.27 25.47
CA ARG A 52 5.35 -12.59 25.83
C ARG A 52 5.15 -13.98 26.44
N GLY A 53 6.18 -14.82 26.46
CA GLY A 53 6.04 -16.23 26.81
C GLY A 53 5.05 -16.98 25.91
N THR A 54 4.95 -16.60 24.62
CA THR A 54 3.97 -17.19 23.70
C THR A 54 4.31 -18.65 23.44
N ARG A 55 3.38 -19.54 23.79
CA ARG A 55 3.53 -20.99 23.59
C ARG A 55 3.43 -21.34 22.10
N ALA A 56 4.26 -22.28 21.66
CA ALA A 56 4.10 -22.88 20.34
C ALA A 56 2.92 -23.86 20.37
N ARG A 57 2.07 -23.81 19.35
CA ARG A 57 0.89 -24.72 19.25
C ARG A 57 1.29 -26.12 18.81
N ASP A 58 2.21 -26.23 17.87
CA ASP A 58 2.57 -27.53 17.31
C ASP A 58 3.63 -28.26 18.15
N LYS A 59 3.46 -29.59 18.20
CA LYS A 59 4.34 -30.52 18.89
C LYS A 59 5.80 -30.38 18.41
N GLY A 60 6.74 -30.45 19.36
CA GLY A 60 8.18 -30.44 19.06
C GLY A 60 8.79 -29.08 18.76
N VAL A 61 8.00 -27.98 18.82
CA VAL A 61 8.55 -26.63 18.66
C VAL A 61 8.67 -25.93 19.99
N LYS A 62 9.90 -25.57 20.33
CA LYS A 62 10.20 -24.81 21.54
C LYS A 62 9.60 -23.40 21.44
N ALA A 63 8.88 -22.97 22.48
CA ALA A 63 8.37 -21.60 22.61
C ALA A 63 9.52 -20.58 22.46
N GLY A 64 9.25 -19.44 21.81
CA GLY A 64 10.28 -18.43 21.52
C GLY A 64 11.51 -18.88 20.72
N SER A 65 11.48 -20.05 20.04
CA SER A 65 12.58 -20.47 19.17
C SER A 65 12.51 -19.84 17.79
N ARG A 66 13.61 -19.86 17.04
CA ARG A 66 13.64 -19.43 15.63
C ARG A 66 12.67 -20.24 14.75
N LEU A 67 12.46 -21.51 15.07
CA LEU A 67 11.46 -22.36 14.40
C LEU A 67 10.03 -21.91 14.71
N HIS A 68 9.76 -21.48 15.96
CA HIS A 68 8.48 -20.86 16.30
C HIS A 68 8.28 -19.54 15.56
N ALA A 69 9.31 -18.68 15.49
CA ALA A 69 9.25 -17.41 14.77
C ALA A 69 8.94 -17.59 13.27
N ARG A 70 9.50 -18.62 12.61
CA ARG A 70 9.18 -18.94 11.21
C ARG A 70 7.68 -19.18 10.98
N ARG A 71 6.89 -19.51 12.00
CA ARG A 71 5.44 -19.70 11.91
C ARG A 71 4.64 -18.41 11.76
N TYR A 72 5.29 -17.26 11.82
CA TYR A 72 4.66 -15.95 11.64
C TYR A 72 4.98 -15.32 10.28
N THR A 73 5.67 -16.04 9.38
CA THR A 73 6.05 -15.51 8.06
C THR A 73 5.12 -15.99 6.96
N PHE A 74 5.15 -15.33 5.80
CA PHE A 74 4.38 -15.71 4.60
C PHE A 74 4.71 -17.10 4.03
N THR A 75 5.88 -17.65 4.37
CA THR A 75 6.33 -18.95 3.85
C THR A 75 5.82 -20.12 4.67
N TYR A 76 5.16 -19.87 5.80
CA TYR A 76 4.62 -20.92 6.65
C TYR A 76 3.11 -21.07 6.48
N GLY A 77 2.67 -22.29 6.11
CA GLY A 77 1.26 -22.63 5.97
C GLY A 77 0.49 -21.66 5.07
N SER A 78 -0.70 -21.27 5.52
CA SER A 78 -1.61 -20.33 4.87
C SER A 78 -1.56 -18.91 5.48
N ASN A 79 -0.46 -18.57 6.16
CA ASN A 79 -0.28 -17.25 6.76
C ASN A 79 -0.53 -16.13 5.75
N PHE A 80 -1.36 -15.16 6.14
CA PHE A 80 -1.80 -14.02 5.33
C PHE A 80 -2.58 -14.37 4.06
N GLN A 81 -2.68 -15.63 3.65
CA GLN A 81 -3.60 -16.03 2.59
C GLN A 81 -5.04 -15.82 3.05
N ILE A 82 -5.32 -16.11 4.33
CA ILE A 82 -6.59 -15.83 5.02
C ILE A 82 -6.40 -14.81 6.15
N GLY A 83 -7.46 -14.06 6.47
CA GLY A 83 -7.42 -12.97 7.46
C GLY A 83 -7.31 -13.39 8.93
N GLN A 84 -6.82 -14.60 9.20
CA GLN A 84 -6.84 -15.23 10.53
C GLN A 84 -5.49 -15.78 11.00
N SER A 85 -4.56 -16.05 10.09
CA SER A 85 -3.23 -16.62 10.40
C SER A 85 -2.14 -15.71 9.85
N PRO A 86 -1.00 -15.51 10.55
CA PRO A 86 -0.63 -16.10 11.85
C PRO A 86 -1.35 -15.46 13.05
N TYR A 87 -1.99 -14.32 12.81
CA TYR A 87 -2.91 -13.61 13.69
C TYR A 87 -4.04 -13.02 12.83
N VAL A 88 -5.07 -12.45 13.46
CA VAL A 88 -6.15 -11.78 12.73
C VAL A 88 -5.58 -10.57 11.99
N ASN A 89 -5.70 -10.56 10.67
CA ASN A 89 -5.06 -9.58 9.81
C ASN A 89 -5.94 -9.21 8.62
N GLN A 90 -5.73 -8.01 8.09
CA GLN A 90 -6.49 -7.45 6.99
C GLN A 90 -5.53 -7.00 5.89
N GLY A 91 -5.90 -7.29 4.64
CA GLY A 91 -5.21 -6.72 3.49
C GLY A 91 -5.76 -5.32 3.26
N HIS A 92 -4.89 -4.35 3.04
CA HIS A 92 -5.23 -2.95 2.80
C HIS A 92 -4.55 -2.45 1.54
N HIS A 93 -5.28 -1.63 0.79
CA HIS A 93 -4.73 -0.83 -0.27
C HIS A 93 -3.96 0.36 0.33
N LEU A 94 -2.74 0.61 -0.14
CA LEU A 94 -1.95 1.77 0.26
C LEU A 94 -2.54 3.04 -0.36
N LEU A 95 -2.89 2.98 -1.65
CA LEU A 95 -3.78 3.94 -2.30
C LEU A 95 -5.20 3.34 -2.30
N PRO A 96 -6.09 3.77 -1.39
CA PRO A 96 -7.43 3.21 -1.24
C PRO A 96 -8.33 3.57 -2.44
N GLU A 97 -9.40 2.80 -2.65
CA GLU A 97 -10.39 3.07 -3.71
C GLU A 97 -11.02 4.46 -3.54
N GLU A 98 -11.24 4.86 -2.29
CA GLU A 98 -11.79 6.16 -1.90
C GLU A 98 -10.99 7.34 -2.47
N ALA A 99 -9.67 7.21 -2.57
CA ALA A 99 -8.81 8.27 -3.12
C ALA A 99 -9.06 8.54 -4.61
N PHE A 100 -9.69 7.59 -5.31
CA PHE A 100 -10.10 7.77 -6.70
C PHE A 100 -11.51 8.35 -6.84
N SER A 101 -12.30 8.38 -5.76
CA SER A 101 -13.66 8.95 -5.80
C SER A 101 -13.67 10.49 -5.87
N TYR A 102 -12.52 11.11 -5.59
CA TYR A 102 -12.34 12.57 -5.59
C TYR A 102 -12.16 13.18 -6.99
N PHE A 103 -11.91 12.37 -8.02
CA PHE A 103 -11.72 12.84 -9.39
C PHE A 103 -13.06 13.08 -10.11
N ASP A 104 -13.12 14.13 -10.94
CA ASP A 104 -14.30 14.38 -11.77
C ASP A 104 -14.43 13.37 -12.93
N SER A 105 -15.55 13.42 -13.66
CA SER A 105 -15.82 12.45 -14.73
C SER A 105 -14.80 12.46 -15.87
N ASN A 106 -14.22 13.61 -16.20
CA ASN A 106 -13.23 13.73 -17.28
C ASN A 106 -11.87 13.21 -16.81
N GLN A 107 -11.47 13.57 -15.58
CA GLN A 107 -10.26 13.07 -14.93
C GLN A 107 -10.31 11.55 -14.77
N LEU A 108 -11.42 11.01 -14.24
CA LEU A 108 -11.63 9.56 -14.13
C LEU A 108 -11.55 8.88 -15.49
N ARG A 109 -12.16 9.46 -16.53
CA ARG A 109 -12.11 8.88 -17.87
C ARG A 109 -10.68 8.84 -18.43
N MET A 110 -9.89 9.90 -18.23
CA MET A 110 -8.49 9.93 -18.63
C MET A 110 -7.67 8.89 -17.86
N LEU A 111 -7.83 8.86 -16.53
CA LEU A 111 -7.19 7.91 -15.64
C LEU A 111 -7.53 6.46 -15.97
N GLN A 112 -8.76 6.17 -16.40
CA GLN A 112 -9.21 4.82 -16.78
C GLN A 112 -8.44 4.23 -17.97
N GLY A 113 -7.77 5.05 -18.78
CA GLY A 113 -6.90 4.53 -19.83
C GLY A 113 -5.46 4.27 -19.38
N VAL A 114 -5.05 4.76 -18.21
CA VAL A 114 -3.74 4.46 -17.63
C VAL A 114 -3.74 2.99 -17.24
N ASP A 115 -2.70 2.25 -17.60
CA ASP A 115 -2.54 0.84 -17.23
C ASP A 115 -2.10 0.70 -15.76
N TYR A 116 -2.93 1.20 -14.85
CA TYR A 116 -2.76 1.13 -13.42
C TYR A 116 -3.87 0.28 -12.79
N ASN A 117 -3.50 -0.60 -11.87
CA ASN A 117 -4.43 -1.51 -11.21
C ASN A 117 -4.31 -1.35 -9.71
N ILE A 118 -5.31 -0.78 -9.03
CA ILE A 118 -5.26 -0.59 -7.57
C ILE A 118 -5.12 -1.92 -6.82
N ASN A 119 -5.53 -3.03 -7.43
CA ASN A 119 -5.42 -4.37 -6.84
C ASN A 119 -4.06 -5.03 -7.12
N ASN A 120 -3.10 -4.32 -7.73
CA ASN A 120 -1.75 -4.83 -7.92
C ASN A 120 -1.13 -5.16 -6.55
N GLY A 121 -0.31 -6.22 -6.47
CA GLY A 121 0.23 -6.68 -5.19
C GLY A 121 1.17 -5.67 -4.50
N GLU A 122 1.76 -4.75 -5.26
CA GLU A 122 2.56 -3.63 -4.71
C GLU A 122 1.68 -2.52 -4.11
N ASN A 123 0.37 -2.51 -4.32
CA ASN A 123 -0.51 -1.58 -3.61
C ASN A 123 -1.07 -2.20 -2.33
N ILE A 124 -0.72 -3.45 -2.00
CA ILE A 124 -1.30 -4.17 -0.86
C ILE A 124 -0.31 -4.30 0.30
N ILE A 125 -0.78 -4.05 1.51
CA ILE A 125 -0.10 -4.31 2.79
C ILE A 125 -1.01 -5.15 3.70
N PHE A 126 -0.44 -6.05 4.51
CA PHE A 126 -1.18 -6.85 5.47
C PHE A 126 -0.95 -6.31 6.87
N LEU A 127 -1.98 -5.74 7.46
CA LEU A 127 -1.90 -5.15 8.80
C LEU A 127 -2.60 -6.07 9.81
N PRO A 128 -2.04 -6.22 11.02
CA PRO A 128 -2.75 -6.85 12.12
C PRO A 128 -4.02 -6.08 12.48
N ALA A 129 -5.06 -6.80 12.91
CA ALA A 129 -6.30 -6.21 13.38
C ALA A 129 -6.24 -5.78 14.86
N ARG A 130 -5.14 -6.08 15.57
CA ARG A 130 -4.98 -5.83 17.00
C ARG A 130 -3.61 -5.23 17.27
N GLN A 131 -3.55 -4.26 18.18
CA GLN A 131 -2.30 -3.61 18.58
C GLN A 131 -1.23 -4.62 19.01
N ARG A 132 -1.56 -5.60 19.86
CA ARG A 132 -0.60 -6.63 20.26
C ARG A 132 0.03 -7.35 19.07
N ASP A 133 -0.65 -7.53 17.95
CA ASP A 133 -0.11 -8.31 16.85
C ASP A 133 0.81 -7.48 15.93
N SER A 134 0.81 -6.14 16.07
CA SER A 134 1.71 -5.20 15.37
C SER A 134 3.19 -5.42 15.67
N GLU A 135 3.52 -5.82 16.89
CA GLU A 135 4.90 -6.01 17.33
C GLU A 135 5.63 -7.11 16.53
N PHE A 136 4.91 -8.13 16.05
CA PHE A 136 5.52 -9.25 15.33
C PHE A 136 6.20 -8.82 14.01
N HIS A 137 5.67 -7.79 13.35
CA HIS A 137 6.18 -7.33 12.05
C HIS A 137 6.54 -5.85 12.04
N GLN A 138 6.45 -5.17 13.20
CA GLN A 138 6.68 -3.75 13.35
C GLN A 138 5.88 -2.94 12.31
N LEU A 139 4.60 -3.25 12.19
CA LEU A 139 3.69 -2.62 11.24
C LEU A 139 2.50 -2.00 11.98
N PRO A 140 1.88 -0.93 11.45
CA PRO A 140 0.68 -0.38 12.04
C PRO A 140 -0.44 -1.42 12.15
N PHE A 141 -1.31 -1.28 13.13
CA PHE A 141 -2.53 -2.08 13.20
C PHE A 141 -3.75 -1.29 12.73
N HIS A 142 -4.74 -2.00 12.20
CA HIS A 142 -5.95 -1.41 11.64
C HIS A 142 -7.20 -1.88 12.40
N GLN A 143 -8.00 -0.92 12.89
CA GLN A 143 -9.32 -1.16 13.47
C GLN A 143 -10.31 -0.09 12.99
N GLY A 144 -11.31 -0.50 12.20
CA GLY A 144 -12.38 0.40 11.75
C GLY A 144 -11.97 1.31 10.59
N ARG A 145 -12.59 2.49 10.50
CA ARG A 145 -12.31 3.46 9.44
C ARG A 145 -11.10 4.32 9.81
N HIS A 146 -10.39 4.81 8.79
CA HIS A 146 -9.17 5.62 8.91
C HIS A 146 -9.23 6.90 8.06
N PRO A 147 -10.19 7.81 8.35
CA PRO A 147 -10.40 9.01 7.54
C PRO A 147 -9.17 9.91 7.45
N ALA A 148 -8.39 10.04 8.54
CA ALA A 148 -7.16 10.84 8.54
C ALA A 148 -6.07 10.29 7.61
N TYR A 149 -6.02 8.97 7.41
CA TYR A 149 -5.12 8.36 6.42
C TYR A 149 -5.65 8.63 5.00
N THR A 150 -6.96 8.45 4.79
CA THR A 150 -7.59 8.73 3.49
C THR A 150 -7.36 10.18 3.07
N GLU A 151 -7.58 11.15 3.96
CA GLU A 151 -7.36 12.58 3.69
C GLU A 151 -5.90 12.89 3.31
N GLN A 152 -4.93 12.24 3.96
CA GLN A 152 -3.51 12.36 3.59
C GLN A 152 -3.24 11.82 2.18
N VAL A 153 -3.84 10.67 1.83
CA VAL A 153 -3.70 10.12 0.48
C VAL A 153 -4.38 11.04 -0.53
N ASP A 154 -5.57 11.57 -0.23
CA ASP A 154 -6.30 12.48 -1.09
C ASP A 154 -5.46 13.74 -1.40
N ALA A 155 -4.83 14.33 -0.38
CA ALA A 155 -3.92 15.48 -0.56
C ALA A 155 -2.71 15.14 -1.44
N ASP A 156 -2.16 13.93 -1.36
CA ASP A 156 -1.07 13.51 -2.24
C ASP A 156 -1.55 13.20 -3.69
N MET A 157 -2.82 12.83 -3.83
CA MET A 157 -3.48 12.62 -5.12
C MET A 157 -3.87 13.93 -5.80
N ASP A 158 -3.85 15.08 -5.11
CA ASP A 158 -3.99 16.40 -5.75
C ASP A 158 -2.91 16.62 -6.83
N GLY A 159 -1.69 16.14 -6.59
CA GLY A 159 -0.65 16.19 -7.62
C GLY A 159 -1.01 15.38 -8.87
N VAL A 160 -1.72 14.26 -8.71
CA VAL A 160 -2.23 13.47 -9.86
C VAL A 160 -3.35 14.22 -10.57
N ARG A 161 -4.24 14.86 -9.80
CA ARG A 161 -5.33 15.69 -10.31
C ARG A 161 -4.82 16.85 -11.15
N ASP A 162 -3.83 17.59 -10.65
CA ASP A 162 -3.21 18.71 -11.36
C ASP A 162 -2.63 18.28 -12.72
N ASP A 163 -2.04 17.10 -12.80
CA ASP A 163 -1.46 16.60 -14.05
C ASP A 163 -2.54 16.17 -15.05
N LEU A 164 -3.64 15.59 -14.56
CA LEU A 164 -4.83 15.32 -15.37
C LEU A 164 -5.47 16.61 -15.88
N ASP A 165 -5.60 17.64 -15.02
CA ASP A 165 -6.15 18.94 -15.41
C ASP A 165 -5.27 19.64 -16.45
N LYS A 166 -3.94 19.60 -16.31
CA LYS A 166 -3.01 20.11 -17.32
C LYS A 166 -3.16 19.37 -18.66
N ALA A 167 -3.32 18.05 -18.64
CA ALA A 167 -3.53 17.25 -19.84
C ALA A 167 -4.87 17.59 -20.51
N LEU A 168 -5.96 17.67 -19.74
CA LEU A 168 -7.29 18.06 -20.21
C LEU A 168 -7.30 19.47 -20.80
N ASN A 169 -6.62 20.43 -20.18
CA ASN A 169 -6.54 21.81 -20.66
C ASN A 169 -5.73 21.94 -21.97
N ARG A 170 -4.74 21.06 -22.20
CA ARG A 170 -4.02 20.99 -23.48
C ARG A 170 -4.89 20.40 -24.58
N ASP A 171 -5.73 19.43 -24.26
CA ASP A 171 -6.74 18.89 -25.17
C ASP A 171 -8.07 19.66 -25.07
N LYS A 172 -8.07 20.94 -25.46
CA LYS A 172 -9.22 21.86 -25.37
C LYS A 172 -10.51 21.36 -26.04
N LYS A 173 -10.43 20.35 -26.92
CA LYS A 173 -11.59 19.77 -27.61
C LYS A 173 -11.94 18.36 -27.08
N HIS A 174 -11.14 17.81 -26.15
CA HIS A 174 -11.26 16.46 -25.60
C HIS A 174 -11.38 15.37 -26.68
N LYS A 175 -10.74 15.59 -27.84
CA LYS A 175 -10.98 14.78 -29.05
C LYS A 175 -10.19 13.48 -29.04
N GLU A 176 -9.05 13.46 -28.37
CA GLU A 176 -8.15 12.31 -28.35
C GLU A 176 -7.70 11.98 -26.94
N TRP A 177 -7.77 10.69 -26.62
CA TRP A 177 -7.31 10.18 -25.35
C TRP A 177 -5.78 10.25 -25.29
N ASN A 178 -5.23 11.07 -24.38
CA ASN A 178 -3.79 11.27 -24.19
C ASN A 178 -3.45 11.51 -22.70
N PRO A 179 -3.50 10.47 -21.84
CA PRO A 179 -3.11 10.63 -20.44
C PRO A 179 -1.62 10.97 -20.35
N PRO A 180 -1.17 11.63 -19.27
CA PRO A 180 0.25 11.81 -19.03
C PRO A 180 0.97 10.44 -19.00
N GLU A 181 2.04 10.29 -19.79
CA GLU A 181 2.77 9.02 -19.93
C GLU A 181 3.37 8.54 -18.60
N ASP A 182 3.74 9.48 -17.74
CA ASP A 182 4.35 9.27 -16.42
C ASP A 182 3.32 8.99 -15.32
N LEU A 183 2.03 9.11 -15.59
CA LEU A 183 0.98 8.99 -14.56
C LEU A 183 0.96 7.60 -13.89
N LYS A 184 1.19 6.52 -14.67
CA LYS A 184 1.35 5.17 -14.09
C LYS A 184 2.53 5.14 -13.12
N ALA A 185 3.67 5.69 -13.52
CA ALA A 185 4.87 5.70 -12.69
C ALA A 185 4.65 6.53 -11.42
N LYS A 186 3.93 7.66 -11.52
CA LYS A 186 3.55 8.49 -10.37
C LYS A 186 2.70 7.73 -9.36
N LEU A 187 1.66 7.03 -9.81
CA LEU A 187 0.81 6.20 -8.93
C LEU A 187 1.61 5.04 -8.29
N MET A 188 2.46 4.36 -9.06
CA MET A 188 3.34 3.31 -8.55
C MET A 188 4.37 3.85 -7.52
N ASN A 189 4.86 5.07 -7.71
CA ASN A 189 5.75 5.73 -6.76
C ASN A 189 5.01 6.12 -5.48
N LEU A 190 3.80 6.69 -5.57
CA LEU A 190 2.99 7.03 -4.39
C LEU A 190 2.71 5.80 -3.52
N GLN A 191 2.25 4.68 -4.09
CA GLN A 191 2.04 3.46 -3.29
C GLN A 191 3.35 2.94 -2.66
N LYS A 192 4.50 3.13 -3.33
CA LYS A 192 5.81 2.76 -2.77
C LYS A 192 6.22 3.69 -1.62
N GLU A 193 5.94 4.98 -1.72
CA GLU A 193 6.17 5.94 -0.64
C GLU A 193 5.33 5.61 0.58
N TYR A 194 4.02 5.37 0.40
CA TYR A 194 3.13 4.96 1.48
C TYR A 194 3.57 3.66 2.15
N TRP A 195 4.02 2.68 1.37
CA TRP A 195 4.65 1.48 1.94
C TRP A 195 5.82 1.82 2.86
N ASN A 196 6.77 2.62 2.37
CA ASN A 196 7.97 2.97 3.14
C ASN A 196 7.61 3.75 4.42
N MET A 197 6.67 4.68 4.34
CA MET A 197 6.23 5.48 5.48
C MET A 197 5.54 4.62 6.53
N LEU A 198 4.66 3.70 6.14
CA LEU A 198 3.98 2.81 7.07
C LEU A 198 4.93 1.79 7.73
N VAL A 199 5.89 1.26 6.97
CA VAL A 199 6.95 0.40 7.53
C VAL A 199 7.80 1.18 8.53
N ALA A 200 8.16 2.42 8.21
CA ALA A 200 8.95 3.26 9.10
C ALA A 200 8.18 3.71 10.36
N ALA A 201 6.86 3.85 10.27
CA ALA A 201 6.00 4.25 11.38
C ALA A 201 5.93 3.18 12.49
N GLY A 202 6.14 1.91 12.16
CA GLY A 202 6.21 0.84 13.15
C GLY A 202 4.85 0.48 13.76
N PRO A 203 4.84 -0.10 14.97
CA PRO A 203 3.65 -0.62 15.63
C PRO A 203 2.76 0.47 16.25
N ILE A 204 2.13 1.29 15.41
CA ILE A 204 1.18 2.33 15.81
C ILE A 204 -0.25 2.00 15.35
N SER A 205 -1.25 2.76 15.82
CA SER A 205 -2.55 2.73 15.17
C SER A 205 -2.44 3.42 13.81
N ILE A 206 -3.03 2.85 12.76
CA ILE A 206 -3.10 3.54 11.47
C ILE A 206 -3.82 4.90 11.56
N ASN A 207 -4.76 5.05 12.52
CA ASN A 207 -5.47 6.30 12.75
C ASN A 207 -4.58 7.40 13.36
N THR A 208 -3.44 7.01 13.95
CA THR A 208 -2.44 7.95 14.48
C THR A 208 -1.28 8.14 13.51
N PHE A 209 -1.34 7.54 12.32
CA PHE A 209 -0.30 7.74 11.31
C PHE A 209 -0.31 9.18 10.82
N VAL A 210 0.86 9.80 10.88
CA VAL A 210 1.11 11.13 10.33
C VAL A 210 2.24 11.01 9.33
N LYS A 211 1.96 11.42 8.08
CA LYS A 211 2.96 11.52 7.03
C LYS A 211 4.15 12.36 7.51
N PRO A 212 5.40 11.83 7.49
CA PRO A 212 6.58 12.60 7.84
C PRO A 212 6.74 13.81 6.92
N ALA A 213 7.16 14.95 7.49
CA ALA A 213 7.47 16.13 6.70
C ALA A 213 8.55 15.80 5.64
N PRO A 214 8.49 16.40 4.43
CA PRO A 214 9.50 16.19 3.41
C PRO A 214 10.88 16.53 3.99
N LYS A 215 11.82 15.59 3.92
CA LYS A 215 13.21 15.89 4.29
C LYS A 215 13.69 17.02 3.37
N LYS A 216 13.94 18.21 3.92
CA LYS A 216 14.60 19.30 3.18
C LYS A 216 15.88 18.72 2.60
N LYS A 217 15.98 18.64 1.26
CA LYS A 217 17.25 18.31 0.60
C LYS A 217 18.25 19.36 1.08
N GLY A 218 19.19 18.94 1.92
CA GLY A 218 20.26 19.83 2.37
C GLY A 218 20.94 20.40 1.13
N LEU A 219 21.05 21.73 1.06
CA LEU A 219 21.93 22.39 0.11
C LEU A 219 23.31 21.80 0.30
N THR A 220 23.72 20.91 -0.61
CA THR A 220 25.10 20.52 -0.76
C THR A 220 25.85 21.79 -1.15
N LYS A 221 26.50 22.41 -0.16
CA LYS A 221 27.48 23.46 -0.43
C LYS A 221 28.56 22.83 -1.30
N SER A 222 28.52 23.14 -2.59
CA SER A 222 29.62 22.89 -3.50
C SER A 222 30.86 23.56 -2.90
N LYS A 223 31.81 22.75 -2.45
CA LYS A 223 33.17 23.23 -2.22
C LYS A 223 33.73 23.54 -3.60
N LYS A 224 33.86 24.83 -3.92
CA LYS A 224 34.76 25.28 -4.97
C LYS A 224 36.19 24.91 -4.52
N SER A 225 36.82 24.01 -5.25
CA SER A 225 38.27 23.92 -5.35
C SER A 225 38.72 24.73 -6.55
#